data_AF-A0A6I9PPX5-F1
#
_entry.id   AF-A0A6I9PPX5-F1
#
_cell.length_a   1.000
_cell.length_b   1.000
_cell.length_c   1.000
_cell.angle_alpha   90.00
_cell.angle_beta   90.00
_cell.angle_gamma   90.00
#
_symmetry.space_group_name_H-M   'P 1'
#
loop_
_entity.id
_entity.type
_entity.pdbx_description
1 polymer ?
#
loop_
_entity_poly.entity_id
_entity_poly.type
_entity_poly.pdbx_seq_one_letter_code
_entity_poly.pdbx_strand_id
1 'polypeptide(L)'
;MLSSSAKLKDGADPKELIRLVTQHVSAYSDWPEELQKLISQLHVYNERLTDFTQAQVLQGLGRGVDVQRFSSDCDYKKETILGLTETLEDDVYRISLSLAKRYSVPLWEVYMTHLEFLFTDSGTFPSDSSMRHVLL
;
A
#
# COMPACT_ATOMS: atom_id res chain seq x y z
N MET A 1 29.48 -27.51 10.88
CA MET A 1 28.71 -27.59 9.62
C MET A 1 28.28 -26.18 9.23
N LEU A 2 28.83 -25.71 8.10
CA LEU A 2 28.42 -24.58 7.23
C LEU A 2 27.80 -23.33 7.91
N SER A 3 28.68 -22.39 8.26
CA SER A 3 28.33 -20.96 8.36
C SER A 3 28.01 -20.45 6.96
N SER A 4 26.73 -20.24 6.67
CA SER A 4 26.27 -19.66 5.41
C SER A 4 26.23 -18.14 5.55
N SER A 5 27.41 -17.51 5.50
CA SER A 5 27.50 -16.05 5.35
C SER A 5 26.99 -15.67 3.96
N ALA A 6 25.79 -15.08 3.91
CA ALA A 6 25.28 -14.43 2.71
C ALA A 6 26.25 -13.29 2.34
N LYS A 7 27.10 -13.55 1.35
CA LYS A 7 28.07 -12.60 0.83
C LYS A 7 27.29 -11.54 0.05
N LEU A 8 27.07 -10.39 0.69
CA LEU A 8 26.50 -9.20 0.05
C LEU A 8 27.41 -8.84 -1.14
N LYS A 9 26.86 -8.92 -2.36
CA LYS A 9 27.55 -8.47 -3.56
C LYS A 9 27.67 -6.95 -3.53
N ASP A 10 28.84 -6.43 -3.89
CA ASP A 10 29.05 -4.99 -4.08
C ASP A 10 27.96 -4.43 -5.02
N GLY A 11 27.16 -3.48 -4.51
CA GLY A 11 26.02 -2.90 -5.23
C GLY A 11 24.64 -3.46 -4.86
N ALA A 12 24.45 -3.98 -3.64
CA ALA A 12 23.11 -4.34 -3.16
C ALA A 12 22.19 -3.11 -3.14
N ASP A 13 21.00 -3.25 -3.76
CA ASP A 13 19.98 -2.21 -3.76
C ASP A 13 19.64 -1.80 -2.32
N PRO A 14 19.64 -0.48 -1.99
CA PRO A 14 19.38 -0.03 -0.62
C PRO A 14 18.06 -0.52 -0.04
N LYS A 15 17.01 -0.72 -0.85
CA LYS A 15 15.71 -1.22 -0.37
C LYS A 15 15.80 -2.70 -0.02
N GLU A 16 16.53 -3.48 -0.82
CA GLU A 16 16.79 -4.89 -0.49
C GLU A 16 17.65 -5.06 0.77
N LEU A 17 18.65 -4.19 0.97
CA LEU A 17 19.42 -4.17 2.21
C LEU A 17 18.53 -3.89 3.42
N ILE A 18 17.69 -2.85 3.35
CA ILE A 18 16.75 -2.51 4.43
C ILE A 18 15.82 -3.70 4.69
N ARG A 19 15.25 -4.30 3.64
CA ARG A 19 14.32 -5.44 3.76
C ARG A 19 14.98 -6.64 4.44
N LEU A 20 16.20 -7.02 4.01
CA LEU A 20 16.93 -8.15 4.55
C LEU A 20 17.32 -7.93 6.01
N VAL A 21 17.82 -6.73 6.34
CA VAL A 21 18.21 -6.39 7.70
C VAL A 21 16.99 -6.35 8.61
N THR A 22 15.90 -5.68 8.22
CA THR A 22 14.65 -5.65 8.97
C THR A 22 14.11 -7.07 9.20
N GLN A 23 14.07 -7.92 8.17
CA GLN A 23 13.63 -9.31 8.32
C GLN A 23 14.50 -10.11 9.31
N HIS A 24 15.83 -9.94 9.24
CA HIS A 24 16.75 -10.67 10.10
C HIS A 24 16.61 -10.25 11.57
N VAL A 25 16.53 -8.95 11.85
CA VAL A 25 16.44 -8.43 13.22
C VAL A 25 15.06 -8.67 13.84
N SER A 26 14.01 -8.86 13.04
CA SER A 26 12.69 -9.27 13.54
C SER A 26 12.58 -10.78 13.81
N ALA A 27 13.40 -11.62 13.16
CA ALA A 27 13.34 -13.08 13.29
C ALA A 27 14.15 -13.64 14.48
N TYR A 28 15.11 -12.87 14.99
CA TYR A 28 15.95 -13.23 16.13
C TYR A 28 15.88 -12.15 17.21
N SER A 29 15.74 -12.56 18.48
CA SER A 29 15.40 -11.66 19.59
C SER A 29 16.52 -11.47 20.63
N ASP A 30 17.57 -12.30 20.61
CA ASP A 30 18.61 -12.28 21.67
C ASP A 30 19.81 -11.41 21.28
N TRP A 31 19.54 -10.16 20.88
CA TRP A 31 20.56 -9.19 20.51
C TRP A 31 21.13 -8.47 21.75
N PRO A 32 22.43 -8.11 21.76
CA PRO A 32 23.01 -7.18 22.74
C PRO A 32 22.27 -5.84 22.81
N GLU A 33 22.31 -5.18 23.96
CA GLU A 33 21.56 -3.95 24.25
C GLU A 33 21.87 -2.81 23.25
N GLU A 34 23.14 -2.62 22.87
CA GLU A 34 23.50 -1.60 21.88
C GLU A 34 22.85 -1.88 20.52
N LEU A 35 22.78 -3.15 20.12
CA LEU A 35 22.13 -3.57 18.87
C LEU A 35 20.61 -3.45 18.98
N GLN A 36 20.00 -3.76 20.13
CA GLN A 36 18.57 -3.53 20.34
C GLN A 36 18.17 -2.06 20.17
N LYS A 37 19.01 -1.13 20.65
CA LYS A 37 18.80 0.31 20.44
C LYS A 37 18.87 0.69 18.97
N LEU A 38 19.86 0.19 18.23
CA LEU A 38 20.01 0.41 16.79
C LEU A 38 18.86 -0.21 15.99
N ILE A 39 18.42 -1.42 16.35
CA ILE A 39 17.26 -2.10 15.77
C ILE A 39 15.99 -1.28 15.99
N SER A 40 15.80 -0.72 17.19
CA SER A 40 14.66 0.15 17.48
C SER A 40 14.66 1.40 16.59
N GLN A 41 15.83 2.04 16.44
CA GLN A 41 15.99 3.17 15.53
C GLN A 41 15.71 2.79 14.08
N LEU A 42 16.20 1.63 13.62
CA LEU A 42 15.94 1.13 12.27
C LEU A 42 14.44 1.01 12.00
N HIS A 43 13.67 0.41 12.91
CA HIS A 43 12.21 0.30 12.76
C HIS A 43 11.55 1.67 12.68
N VAL A 44 11.90 2.60 13.59
CA VAL A 44 11.36 3.96 13.60
C VAL A 44 11.64 4.70 12.29
N TYR A 45 12.87 4.60 11.76
CA TYR A 45 13.21 5.26 10.50
C TYR A 45 12.58 4.60 9.29
N ASN A 46 12.44 3.27 9.28
CA ASN A 46 11.77 2.55 8.19
C ASN A 46 10.28 2.93 8.12
N GLU A 47 9.61 3.02 9.27
CA GLU A 47 8.23 3.51 9.32
C GLU A 47 8.11 4.95 8.80
N ARG A 48 8.98 5.86 9.24
CA ARG A 48 9.00 7.26 8.76
C ARG A 48 9.25 7.37 7.26
N LEU A 49 10.19 6.60 6.72
CA LEU A 49 10.48 6.57 5.29
C LEU A 49 9.26 6.08 4.51
N THR A 50 8.57 5.07 5.04
CA THR A 50 7.41 4.53 4.37
C THR A 50 6.25 5.51 4.41
N ASP A 51 5.98 6.15 5.54
CA ASP A 51 4.95 7.20 5.66
C ASP A 51 5.21 8.38 4.72
N PHE A 52 6.48 8.82 4.63
CA PHE A 52 6.88 9.84 3.67
C PHE A 52 6.61 9.40 2.22
N THR A 53 6.95 8.16 1.87
CA THR A 53 6.70 7.61 0.53
C THR A 53 5.21 7.56 0.23
N GLN A 54 4.36 7.15 1.20
CA GLN A 54 2.91 7.14 1.02
C GLN A 54 2.34 8.55 0.86
N ALA A 55 2.80 9.51 1.66
CA ALA A 55 2.41 10.92 1.51
C ALA A 55 2.75 11.47 0.12
N GLN A 56 3.93 11.11 -0.43
CA GLN A 56 4.30 11.49 -1.80
C GLN A 56 3.41 10.85 -2.86
N VAL A 57 3.06 9.57 -2.71
CA VAL A 57 2.13 8.89 -3.61
C VAL A 57 0.76 9.59 -3.60
N LEU A 58 0.22 9.86 -2.40
CA LEU A 58 -1.08 10.54 -2.25
C LEU A 58 -1.08 11.95 -2.81
N GLN A 59 0.01 12.71 -2.63
CA GLN A 59 0.17 14.03 -3.25
C GLN A 59 0.27 13.93 -4.78
N GLY A 60 1.01 12.95 -5.29
CA GLY A 60 1.20 12.72 -6.73
C GLY A 60 -0.08 12.32 -7.47
N LEU A 61 -1.06 11.72 -6.77
CA LEU A 61 -2.37 11.40 -7.33
C LEU A 61 -3.23 12.65 -7.62
N GLY A 62 -2.89 13.83 -7.07
CA GLY A 62 -3.55 15.10 -7.42
C GLY A 62 -5.03 15.21 -7.03
N ARG A 63 -5.56 14.30 -6.19
CA ARG A 63 -6.98 14.21 -5.85
C ARG A 63 -7.40 14.96 -4.57
N GLY A 64 -6.61 15.92 -4.12
CA GLY A 64 -6.97 16.78 -2.97
C GLY A 64 -7.00 16.06 -1.62
N VAL A 65 -6.21 15.00 -1.46
CA VAL A 65 -6.12 14.24 -0.20
C VAL A 65 -5.48 15.10 0.89
N ASP A 66 -6.16 15.21 2.04
CA ASP A 66 -5.57 15.81 3.24
C ASP A 66 -4.63 14.79 3.88
N VAL A 67 -3.33 14.94 3.60
CA VAL A 67 -2.27 14.02 4.09
C VAL A 67 -2.21 13.99 5.62
N GLN A 68 -2.43 15.12 6.29
CA GLN A 68 -2.38 15.19 7.75
C GLN A 68 -3.54 14.39 8.36
N ARG A 69 -4.75 14.60 7.83
CA ARG A 69 -5.93 13.85 8.26
C ARG A 69 -5.80 12.37 7.91
N PHE A 70 -5.32 12.04 6.71
CA PHE A 70 -5.07 10.67 6.28
C PHE A 70 -4.13 9.93 7.23
N SER A 71 -3.13 10.59 7.83
CA SER A 71 -2.21 9.92 8.75
C SER A 71 -2.87 9.51 10.08
N SER A 72 -3.81 10.31 10.57
CA SER A 72 -4.28 10.29 11.97
C SER A 72 -5.72 9.81 12.16
N ASP A 73 -6.57 9.97 11.15
CA ASP A 73 -7.99 9.61 11.17
C ASP A 73 -8.19 8.27 10.43
N CYS A 74 -8.48 7.21 11.19
CA CYS A 74 -8.64 5.86 10.64
C CYS A 74 -9.81 5.74 9.68
N ASP A 75 -10.92 6.44 9.95
CA ASP A 75 -12.11 6.39 9.11
C ASP A 75 -11.85 7.15 7.82
N TYR A 76 -11.33 8.39 7.90
CA TYR A 76 -10.97 9.17 6.72
C TYR A 76 -9.94 8.44 5.84
N LYS A 77 -8.98 7.74 6.45
CA LYS A 77 -7.99 6.92 5.76
C LYS A 77 -8.64 5.78 4.98
N LYS A 78 -9.55 5.04 5.62
CA LYS A 78 -10.30 3.96 4.98
C LYS A 78 -11.14 4.50 3.81
N GLU A 79 -11.95 5.53 4.05
CA GLU A 79 -12.82 6.14 3.04
C GLU A 79 -12.00 6.69 1.86
N THR A 80 -10.86 7.33 2.13
CA THR A 80 -9.95 7.80 1.08
C THR A 80 -9.43 6.63 0.23
N ILE A 81 -9.01 5.53 0.86
CA ILE A 81 -8.53 4.34 0.13
C ILE A 81 -9.64 3.74 -0.74
N LEU A 82 -10.86 3.62 -0.22
CA LEU A 82 -12.00 3.12 -0.98
C LEU A 82 -12.35 4.04 -2.15
N GLY A 83 -12.40 5.36 -1.94
CA GLY A 83 -12.64 6.33 -3.01
C GLY A 83 -11.55 6.31 -4.10
N LEU A 84 -10.30 5.97 -3.78
CA LEU A 84 -9.26 5.76 -4.80
C LEU A 84 -9.51 4.53 -5.68
N THR A 85 -10.34 3.58 -5.25
CA THR A 85 -10.72 2.41 -6.07
C THR A 85 -11.73 2.75 -7.15
N GLU A 86 -12.42 3.88 -7.05
CA GLU A 86 -13.39 4.38 -8.03
C GLU A 86 -12.63 5.04 -9.20
N THR A 87 -11.97 4.21 -10.00
CA THR A 87 -11.09 4.65 -11.08
C THR A 87 -11.01 3.60 -12.19
N LEU A 88 -10.80 4.04 -13.42
CA LEU A 88 -10.46 3.16 -14.55
C LEU A 88 -8.94 3.05 -14.79
N GLU A 89 -8.15 3.83 -14.06
CA GLU A 89 -6.69 3.86 -14.17
C GLU A 89 -6.08 2.71 -13.34
N ASP A 90 -5.52 1.69 -14.00
CA ASP A 90 -4.94 0.50 -13.34
C ASP A 90 -3.87 0.86 -12.30
N ASP A 91 -3.01 1.84 -12.59
CA ASP A 91 -1.96 2.26 -11.65
C ASP A 91 -2.55 2.84 -10.35
N VAL A 92 -3.64 3.61 -10.44
CA VAL A 92 -4.33 4.17 -9.26
C VAL A 92 -4.99 3.05 -8.46
N TYR A 93 -5.59 2.07 -9.14
CA TYR A 93 -6.18 0.89 -8.50
C TYR A 93 -5.14 0.01 -7.80
N ARG A 94 -3.96 -0.18 -8.41
CA ARG A 94 -2.84 -0.91 -7.78
C ARG A 94 -2.29 -0.17 -6.57
N ILE A 95 -2.28 1.16 -6.58
CA ILE A 95 -1.92 1.98 -5.43
C ILE A 95 -2.94 1.81 -4.30
N SER A 96 -4.25 1.87 -4.58
CA SER A 96 -5.29 1.70 -3.55
C SER A 96 -5.23 0.31 -2.90
N LEU A 97 -4.96 -0.75 -3.66
CA LEU A 97 -4.70 -2.10 -3.12
C LEU A 97 -3.48 -2.15 -2.19
N SER A 98 -2.40 -1.45 -2.55
CA SER A 98 -1.17 -1.40 -1.74
C SER A 98 -1.41 -0.64 -0.43
N LEU A 99 -2.14 0.47 -0.49
CA LEU A 99 -2.56 1.24 0.68
C LEU A 99 -3.47 0.43 1.60
N ALA A 100 -4.46 -0.28 1.04
CA ALA A 100 -5.38 -1.11 1.82
C ALA A 100 -4.64 -2.18 2.62
N LYS A 101 -3.68 -2.89 2.01
CA LYS A 101 -2.84 -3.87 2.71
C LYS A 101 -2.03 -3.24 3.83
N ARG A 102 -1.40 -2.08 3.58
CA ARG A 102 -0.58 -1.37 4.57
C ARG A 102 -1.39 -0.94 5.78
N TYR A 103 -2.59 -0.41 5.55
CA TYR A 103 -3.44 0.17 6.59
C TYR A 103 -4.52 -0.79 7.09
N SER A 104 -4.41 -2.07 6.75
CA SER A 104 -5.33 -3.14 7.19
C SER A 104 -6.81 -2.86 6.84
N VAL A 105 -7.07 -2.18 5.73
CA VAL A 105 -8.42 -2.10 5.15
C VAL A 105 -8.74 -3.45 4.50
N PRO A 106 -9.89 -4.08 4.80
CA PRO A 106 -10.24 -5.37 4.24
C PRO A 106 -10.26 -5.34 2.71
N LEU A 107 -9.49 -6.22 2.06
CA LEU A 107 -9.42 -6.29 0.60
C LEU A 107 -10.79 -6.55 -0.04
N TRP A 108 -11.67 -7.27 0.66
CA TRP A 108 -13.06 -7.45 0.23
C TRP A 108 -13.77 -6.12 -0.04
N GLU A 109 -13.66 -5.15 0.87
CA GLU A 109 -14.29 -3.84 0.71
C GLU A 109 -13.72 -3.11 -0.52
N VAL A 110 -12.40 -3.15 -0.68
CA VAL A 110 -11.69 -2.56 -1.84
C VAL A 110 -12.17 -3.19 -3.15
N TYR A 111 -12.30 -4.52 -3.20
CA TYR A 111 -12.78 -5.23 -4.39
C TYR A 111 -14.24 -4.89 -4.68
N MET A 112 -15.09 -4.86 -3.66
CA MET A 112 -16.51 -4.58 -3.83
C MET A 112 -16.77 -3.15 -4.27
N THR A 113 -16.11 -2.15 -3.68
CA THR A 113 -16.23 -0.74 -4.10
C THR A 113 -15.77 -0.56 -5.54
N HIS A 114 -14.66 -1.18 -5.95
CA HIS A 114 -14.21 -1.11 -7.34
C HIS A 114 -15.20 -1.75 -8.31
N LEU A 115 -15.71 -2.94 -7.97
CA LEU A 115 -16.72 -3.62 -8.79
C LEU A 115 -17.99 -2.77 -8.88
N GLU A 116 -18.49 -2.24 -7.76
CA GLU A 116 -19.65 -1.35 -7.73
C GLU A 116 -19.45 -0.18 -8.71
N PHE A 117 -18.35 0.56 -8.59
CA PHE A 117 -17.99 1.63 -9.52
C PHE A 117 -17.98 1.16 -11.00
N LEU A 118 -17.37 0.01 -11.28
CA LEU A 118 -17.37 -0.55 -12.64
C LEU A 118 -18.78 -0.78 -13.15
N PHE A 119 -19.69 -1.29 -12.32
CA PHE A 119 -21.07 -1.61 -12.73
C PHE A 119 -22.04 -0.42 -12.69
N THR A 120 -21.74 0.67 -11.99
CA THR A 120 -22.65 1.84 -11.84
C THR A 120 -22.13 3.08 -12.57
N ASP A 121 -20.96 3.57 -12.16
CA ASP A 121 -20.54 4.96 -12.41
C ASP A 121 -19.41 5.07 -13.44
N SER A 122 -18.78 3.95 -13.80
CA SER A 122 -17.67 3.92 -14.76
C SER A 122 -18.09 4.15 -16.22
N GLY A 123 -19.39 4.10 -16.52
CA GLY A 123 -19.93 4.17 -17.88
C GLY A 123 -19.57 2.99 -18.77
N THR A 124 -19.02 1.89 -18.21
CA THR A 124 -18.62 0.70 -18.97
C THR A 124 -19.79 -0.22 -19.34
N PHE A 125 -20.94 -0.06 -18.67
CA PHE A 125 -22.17 -0.72 -19.07
C PHE A 125 -22.97 0.21 -19.99
N PRO A 126 -23.33 -0.25 -21.21
CA PRO A 126 -24.26 0.50 -22.03
C PRO A 126 -25.56 0.64 -21.25
N SER A 127 -26.04 1.87 -21.08
CA SER A 127 -27.34 2.15 -20.48
C SER A 127 -28.41 1.27 -21.15
N ASP A 128 -29.40 0.84 -20.33
CA ASP A 128 -30.52 -0.09 -20.62
C ASP A 128 -31.22 0.09 -22.00
N SER A 129 -30.98 1.21 -22.69
CA SER A 129 -31.38 1.45 -24.08
C SER A 129 -30.80 0.45 -25.10
N SER A 130 -29.65 -0.18 -24.83
CA SER A 130 -29.03 -1.12 -25.79
C SER A 130 -29.39 -2.59 -25.57
N MET A 131 -29.93 -2.97 -24.39
CA MET A 131 -30.31 -4.36 -24.11
C MET A 131 -31.66 -4.77 -24.70
N ARG A 132 -32.52 -3.82 -25.11
CA ARG A 132 -33.84 -4.12 -25.68
C ARG A 132 -33.83 -4.58 -27.14
N HIS A 133 -32.70 -4.44 -27.85
CA HIS A 133 -32.61 -4.83 -29.26
C HIS A 133 -32.09 -6.26 -29.52
N VAL A 134 -31.81 -7.03 -28.47
CA VAL A 134 -31.26 -8.41 -28.59
C VAL A 134 -32.31 -9.48 -28.23
N LEU A 135 -33.56 -9.09 -27.93
CA LEU A 135 -34.65 -10.02 -27.58
C LEU A 135 -35.93 -9.84 -28.43
N LEU A 136 -35.78 -9.48 -29.70
CA LEU A 136 -36.83 -9.59 -30.72
C LEU A 136 -36.23 -10.23 -31.99
#